data_AF-A0A2N2W135-F1
#
_entry.id   AF-A0A2N2W135-F1
#
_cell.length_a   1.000
_cell.length_b   1.000
_cell.length_c   1.000
_cell.angle_alpha   90.00
_cell.angle_beta   90.00
_cell.angle_gamma   90.00
#
_symmetry.space_group_name_H-M   'P 1'
#
loop_
_entity.id
_entity.type
_entity.pdbx_description
1 polymer ?
#
loop_
_entity_poly.entity_id
_entity_poly.type
_entity_poly.pdbx_seq_one_letter_code
_entity_poly.pdbx_strand_id
1 'polypeptide(L)' 'MDHEKTLLLGNQIIERLKRVFDPEIPVNIYDLGLIYNVS' A
#
# COMPACT_ATOMS: atom_id res chain seq x y z
N MET A 1 20.72 -9.46 3.91
CA MET A 1 20.81 -8.64 2.68
C MET A 1 19.52 -8.65 1.88
N ASP A 2 18.81 -9.77 1.70
CA ASP A 2 17.55 -9.77 0.92
C ASP A 2 16.35 -9.19 1.66
N HIS A 3 16.28 -9.33 2.99
CA HIS A 3 15.16 -8.83 3.77
C HIS A 3 14.99 -7.30 3.67
N GLU A 4 16.09 -6.55 3.60
CA GLU A 4 16.07 -5.10 3.43
C GLU A 4 15.48 -4.69 2.08
N LYS A 5 15.78 -5.42 1.01
CA LYS A 5 15.20 -5.17 -0.32
C LYS A 5 13.70 -5.45 -0.33
N THR A 6 13.26 -6.54 0.32
CA THR A 6 11.83 -6.85 0.44
C THR A 6 11.08 -5.75 1.18
N LEU A 7 11.64 -5.25 2.29
CA LEU A 7 11.06 -4.13 3.04
C LEU A 7 11.00 -2.84 2.19
N LEU A 8 12.08 -2.52 1.47
CA LEU A 8 12.11 -1.37 0.57
C LEU A 8 11.07 -1.48 -0.55
N LEU A 9 10.88 -2.67 -1.11
CA LEU A 9 9.88 -2.92 -2.14
C LEU A 9 8.46 -2.81 -1.57
N GLY A 10 8.21 -3.38 -0.39
CA GLY A 10 6.93 -3.29 0.31
C GLY A 10 6.52 -1.84 0.58
N ASN A 11 7.46 -1.01 1.06
CA ASN A 11 7.22 0.41 1.28
C ASN A 11 6.85 1.13 -0.03
N GLN A 12 7.54 0.85 -1.13
CA GLN A 12 7.22 1.44 -2.43
C GLN A 12 5.82 1.04 -2.93
N ILE A 13 5.42 -0.22 -2.69
CA ILE A 13 4.07 -0.69 -3.04
C ILE A 13 3.01 0.06 -2.22
N ILE A 14 3.20 0.17 -0.90
CA ILE A 14 2.28 0.89 -0.01
C ILE A 14 2.11 2.35 -0.44
N GLU A 15 3.21 3.03 -0.77
CA GLU A 15 3.17 4.42 -1.25
C GLU A 15 2.41 4.58 -2.57
N ARG A 16 2.39 3.55 -3.42
CA ARG A 16 1.58 3.55 -4.64
C ARG A 16 0.10 3.28 -4.34
N LEU A 17 -0.20 2.37 -3.43
CA LEU A 17 -1.58 2.06 -3.03
C LEU A 17 -2.27 3.27 -2.39
N LYS A 18 -1.55 4.06 -1.59
CA LYS A 18 -2.07 5.31 -0.99
C LYS A 18 -2.46 6.39 -2.01
N ARG A 19 -2.06 6.27 -3.28
CA ARG A 19 -2.45 7.17 -4.36
C ARG A 19 -3.76 6.76 -5.04
N VAL A 20 -4.27 5.57 -4.74
CA VAL A 20 -5.54 5.08 -5.27
C VAL A 20 -6.63 5.41 -4.26
N PHE A 21 -7.52 6.33 -4.64
CA PHE A 21 -8.64 6.78 -3.81
C PHE A 21 -9.92 6.09 -4.21
N ASP A 22 -10.78 5.84 -3.22
CA ASP A 22 -12.16 5.48 -3.48
C ASP A 22 -12.88 6.70 -4.11
N PRO A 23 -13.66 6.52 -5.20
CA PRO A 23 -14.33 7.64 -5.85
C PRO A 23 -15.55 8.16 -5.09
N GLU A 24 -16.11 7.38 -4.15
CA GLU A 24 -17.28 7.75 -3.35
C GLU A 24 -16.88 8.49 -2.06
N ILE A 25 -15.69 8.19 -1.51
CA ILE A 25 -15.17 8.82 -0.29
C ILE A 25 -13.72 9.29 -0.46
N PRO A 26 -13.32 10.45 0.11
CA PRO A 26 -11.97 11.00 -0.06
C PRO A 26 -10.93 10.28 0.82
N VAL A 27 -10.86 8.95 0.75
CA VAL A 27 -9.95 8.07 1.50
C VAL A 27 -9.31 7.08 0.55
N ASN A 28 -8.05 6.73 0.78
CA ASN A 28 -7.33 5.76 -0.06
C ASN A 28 -7.60 4.31 0.34
N ILE A 29 -7.43 3.39 -0.61
CA ILE A 29 -7.74 1.96 -0.43
C ILE A 29 -6.88 1.26 0.64
N TYR A 30 -5.69 1.80 0.93
CA TYR A 30 -4.80 1.26 1.96
C TYR A 30 -5.32 1.60 3.35
N ASP A 31 -5.67 2.87 3.59
CA ASP A 31 -6.23 3.33 4.86
C ASP A 31 -7.65 2.79 5.11
N LEU A 32 -8.40 2.47 4.05
CA LEU A 32 -9.68 1.77 4.16
C LEU A 32 -9.54 0.30 4.60
N GLY A 33 -8.34 -0.27 4.59
CA GLY A 33 -8.13 -1.67 4.98
C GLY A 33 -8.66 -2.67 3.96
N LEU A 34 -8.86 -2.28 2.69
CA LEU A 34 -9.31 -3.17 1.61
C LEU A 34 -8.20 -4.11 1.10
N ILE A 35 -6.96 -3.93 1.56
CA ILE A 35 -5.79 -4.74 1.20
C ILE A 35 -5.51 -5.74 2.33
N TYR A 36 -5.72 -7.04 2.07
CA TYR A 36 -5.58 -8.09 3.08
C TYR A 36 -4.12 -8.47 3.40
N ASN A 37 -3.22 -8.42 2.42
CA ASN A 37 -1.80 -8.69 2.67
C ASN A 37 -0.93 -8.06 1.57
N VAL A 38 0.23 -7.52 1.97
CA VAL A 38 1.31 -7.09 1.08
C VAL A 38 2.57 -7.79 1.58
N SER A 39 3.00 -8.84 0.88
CA SER A 39 4.07 -9.75 1.27
C SER A 39 5.06 -9.96 0.14
#